data_AF-A0A8T6ELI8-F1
#
_entry.id   AF-A0A8T6ELI8-F1
#
_cell.length_a   1.000
_cell.length_b   1.000
_cell.length_c   1.000
_cell.angle_alpha   90.00
_cell.angle_beta   90.00
_cell.angle_gamma   90.00
#
_symmetry.space_group_name_H-M   'P 1'
#
loop_
_entity.id
_entity.type
_entity.pdbx_description
1 polymer ?
#
loop_
_entity_poly.entity_id
_entity_poly.type
_entity_poly.pdbx_seq_one_letter_code
_entity_poly.pdbx_strand_id
1 'polypeptide(L)'
;MSAAAEVTARYDAELRGYGPTLADDLASGARALEGRLSEEQLGEWANAGVELSRHSLRSWEAAAEYFRASPRLLPAFSFEELLDWAAVARELSEQSSMIAAAFLRATPEVLQPLQGADERDLGIMGEWVGRPGEQIRPWSALGRRLARGNWKSVALAASFFEQSPALLHALPLDAVRDLVEIVDRLSERSYQLAASCLER
;
A
#
# COMPACT_ATOMS: atom_id res chain seq x y z
N MET A 1 20.06 14.12 20.28
CA MET A 1 19.58 14.38 18.91
C MET A 1 18.22 13.71 18.82
N SER A 2 17.28 14.14 17.97
CA SER A 2 15.99 13.44 17.88
C SER A 2 16.17 12.15 17.07
N ALA A 3 15.46 11.07 17.42
CA ALA A 3 15.48 9.81 16.68
C ALA A 3 15.15 10.02 15.19
N ALA A 4 14.22 10.93 14.88
CA ALA A 4 13.90 11.31 13.49
C ALA A 4 15.09 11.94 12.76
N ALA A 5 15.84 12.82 13.44
CA ALA A 5 17.03 13.42 12.88
C ALA A 5 18.15 12.38 12.65
N GLU A 6 18.28 11.42 13.55
CA GLU A 6 19.27 10.34 13.44
C GLU A 6 18.98 9.40 12.26
N VAL A 7 17.73 8.93 12.10
CA VAL A 7 17.37 8.09 10.94
C VAL A 7 17.44 8.85 9.62
N THR A 8 17.08 10.14 9.61
CA THR A 8 17.19 10.98 8.40
C THR A 8 18.65 11.13 8.00
N ALA A 9 19.53 11.50 8.94
CA ALA A 9 20.96 11.66 8.67
C ALA A 9 21.62 10.36 8.20
N ARG A 10 21.17 9.20 8.70
CA ARG A 10 21.67 7.88 8.32
C ARG A 10 21.47 7.58 6.82
N TYR A 11 20.34 7.98 6.25
CA TYR A 11 19.94 7.59 4.88
C TYR A 11 19.93 8.75 3.86
N ASP A 12 20.15 10.01 4.28
CA ASP A 12 20.03 11.20 3.42
C ASP A 12 20.84 11.12 2.13
N ALA A 13 22.15 10.83 2.23
CA ALA A 13 23.04 10.77 1.07
C ALA A 13 22.64 9.67 0.06
N GLU A 14 22.18 8.53 0.58
CA GLU A 14 21.72 7.41 -0.24
C GLU A 14 20.42 7.75 -0.97
N LEU A 15 19.42 8.28 -0.25
CA LEU A 15 18.09 8.53 -0.81
C LEU A 15 18.09 9.68 -1.83
N ARG A 16 18.97 10.66 -1.68
CA ARG A 16 19.22 11.70 -2.70
C ARG A 16 19.72 11.12 -4.03
N GLY A 17 20.35 9.94 -4.01
CA GLY A 17 20.78 9.23 -5.21
C GLY A 17 19.63 8.60 -6.02
N TYR A 18 18.47 8.40 -5.40
CA TYR A 18 17.32 7.73 -6.03
C TYR A 18 16.29 8.72 -6.61
N GLY A 19 15.87 9.72 -5.83
CA GLY A 19 14.83 10.66 -6.22
C GLY A 19 14.91 11.97 -5.45
N PRO A 20 14.54 13.11 -6.08
CA PRO A 20 14.79 14.44 -5.52
C PRO A 20 14.04 14.71 -4.22
N THR A 21 12.88 14.08 -3.99
CA THR A 21 12.06 14.28 -2.79
C THR A 21 12.21 13.17 -1.75
N LEU A 22 12.88 12.06 -2.07
CA LEU A 22 12.79 10.84 -1.26
C LEU A 22 13.38 11.02 0.15
N ALA A 23 14.50 11.75 0.26
CA ALA A 23 15.09 12.09 1.55
C ALA A 23 14.15 13.01 2.37
N ASP A 24 13.46 13.94 1.71
CA ASP A 24 12.50 14.85 2.37
C ASP A 24 11.23 14.11 2.80
N ASP A 25 10.76 13.14 2.00
CA ASP A 25 9.64 12.25 2.32
C ASP A 25 9.96 11.40 3.57
N LEU A 26 11.17 10.80 3.65
CA LEU A 26 11.66 10.12 4.86
C LEU A 26 11.67 11.07 6.05
N ALA A 27 12.27 12.25 5.91
CA ALA A 27 12.41 13.21 7.01
C ALA A 27 11.04 13.67 7.53
N SER A 28 10.10 13.93 6.63
CA SER A 28 8.73 14.31 6.97
C SER A 28 7.99 13.18 7.69
N GLY A 29 8.07 11.95 7.16
CA GLY A 29 7.47 10.77 7.80
C GLY A 29 8.07 10.49 9.18
N ALA A 30 9.40 10.54 9.30
CA ALA A 30 10.11 10.29 10.56
C ALA A 30 9.66 11.27 11.67
N ARG A 31 9.59 12.58 11.35
CA ARG A 31 9.08 13.59 12.29
C ARG A 31 7.64 13.34 12.71
N ALA A 32 6.79 12.87 11.80
CA ALA A 32 5.39 12.57 12.10
C ALA A 32 5.21 11.30 12.97
N LEU A 33 6.19 10.38 12.94
CA LEU A 33 6.15 9.09 13.61
C LEU A 33 6.92 9.06 14.95
N GLU A 34 7.90 9.95 15.14
CA GLU A 34 8.78 9.97 16.32
C GLU A 34 8.04 10.11 17.67
N GLY A 35 6.85 10.73 17.69
CA GLY A 35 6.02 10.79 18.89
C GLY A 35 5.18 9.55 19.17
N ARG A 36 5.18 8.57 18.26
CA ARG A 36 4.32 7.36 18.30
C ARG A 36 5.11 6.06 18.29
N LEU A 37 6.34 6.07 17.77
CA LEU A 37 7.20 4.91 17.66
C LEU A 37 8.41 5.04 18.59
N SER A 38 8.91 3.92 19.09
CA SER A 38 10.24 3.90 19.73
C SER A 38 11.33 4.21 18.71
N GLU A 39 12.53 4.55 19.19
CA GLU A 39 13.70 4.78 18.33
C GLU A 39 14.02 3.55 17.47
N GLU A 40 13.94 2.35 18.05
CA GLU A 40 14.13 1.08 17.36
C GLU A 40 13.08 0.89 16.25
N GLN A 41 11.80 1.07 16.57
CA GLN A 41 10.70 0.98 15.60
C GLN A 41 10.83 2.01 14.47
N LEU A 42 11.24 3.23 14.79
CA LEU A 42 11.47 4.28 13.79
C LEU A 42 12.64 3.92 12.86
N GLY A 43 13.68 3.30 13.41
CA GLY A 43 14.81 2.76 12.64
C GLY A 43 14.38 1.62 11.70
N GLU A 44 13.60 0.68 12.18
CA GLU A 44 13.04 -0.42 11.39
C GLU A 44 12.11 0.08 10.28
N TRP A 45 11.20 1.00 10.60
CA TRP A 45 10.32 1.66 9.64
C TRP A 45 11.10 2.36 8.52
N ALA A 46 12.14 3.12 8.88
CA ALA A 46 13.00 3.81 7.92
C ALA A 46 13.74 2.80 7.02
N ASN A 47 14.31 1.76 7.63
CA ASN A 47 15.01 0.71 6.90
C ASN A 47 14.10 0.00 5.89
N ALA A 48 12.86 -0.31 6.25
CA ALA A 48 11.90 -0.93 5.34
C ALA A 48 11.62 -0.07 4.09
N GLY A 49 11.48 1.25 4.25
CA GLY A 49 11.32 2.16 3.10
C GLY A 49 12.58 2.30 2.25
N VAL A 50 13.76 2.28 2.87
CA VAL A 50 15.05 2.29 2.15
C VAL A 50 15.24 1.01 1.34
N GLU A 51 14.96 -0.16 1.93
CA GLU A 51 14.97 -1.45 1.22
C GLU A 51 14.01 -1.46 0.02
N LEU A 52 12.84 -0.84 0.16
CA LEU A 52 11.91 -0.69 -0.95
C LEU A 52 12.52 0.17 -2.08
N SER A 53 13.25 1.23 -1.76
CA SER A 53 13.91 2.08 -2.77
C SER A 53 15.04 1.36 -3.52
N ARG A 54 15.74 0.44 -2.86
CA ARG A 54 16.85 -0.36 -3.42
C ARG A 54 16.39 -1.40 -4.43
N HIS A 55 15.11 -1.79 -4.39
CA HIS A 55 14.61 -2.96 -5.11
C HIS A 55 14.70 -2.85 -6.66
N SER A 56 14.51 -1.65 -7.22
CA SER A 56 14.69 -1.41 -8.66
C SER A 56 14.92 0.07 -8.97
N LEU A 57 15.41 0.38 -10.18
CA LEU A 57 15.64 1.76 -10.66
C LEU A 57 14.43 2.70 -10.51
N ARG A 58 13.20 2.17 -10.47
CA ARG A 58 11.96 2.94 -10.29
C ARG A 58 11.22 2.64 -8.99
N SER A 59 11.77 1.81 -8.10
CA SER A 59 11.09 1.50 -6.83
C SER A 59 11.09 2.65 -5.83
N TRP A 60 11.88 3.70 -6.08
CA TRP A 60 11.91 4.89 -5.24
C TRP A 60 10.54 5.61 -5.16
N GLU A 61 9.70 5.53 -6.19
CA GLU A 61 8.34 6.10 -6.15
C GLU A 61 7.48 5.38 -5.11
N ALA A 62 7.61 4.05 -5.03
CA ALA A 62 6.93 3.26 -4.01
C ALA A 62 7.47 3.60 -2.61
N ALA A 63 8.78 3.71 -2.43
CA ALA A 63 9.37 4.15 -1.16
C ALA A 63 8.86 5.54 -0.73
N ALA A 64 8.71 6.47 -1.68
CA ALA A 64 8.16 7.79 -1.41
C ALA A 64 6.69 7.71 -0.94
N GLU A 65 5.85 6.89 -1.59
CA GLU A 65 4.47 6.65 -1.14
C GLU A 65 4.43 5.97 0.23
N TYR A 66 5.31 5.01 0.50
CA TYR A 66 5.45 4.38 1.81
C TYR A 66 5.70 5.44 2.90
N PHE A 67 6.72 6.27 2.74
CA PHE A 67 7.06 7.29 3.75
C PHE A 67 5.93 8.32 3.96
N ARG A 68 5.23 8.71 2.89
CA ARG A 68 4.09 9.64 2.97
C ARG A 68 2.85 9.02 3.62
N ALA A 69 2.55 7.77 3.33
CA ALA A 69 1.33 7.12 3.78
C ALA A 69 1.45 6.53 5.20
N SER A 70 2.62 6.05 5.64
CA SER A 70 2.79 5.43 6.96
C SER A 70 2.21 6.22 8.15
N PRO A 71 2.42 7.56 8.27
CA PRO A 71 1.87 8.33 9.39
C PRO A 71 0.34 8.34 9.46
N ARG A 72 -0.34 8.12 8.32
CA ARG A 72 -1.80 8.04 8.22
C ARG A 72 -2.34 6.66 8.63
N LEU A 73 -1.50 5.62 8.60
CA LEU A 73 -1.90 4.24 8.90
C LEU A 73 -1.79 3.91 10.39
N LEU A 74 -0.81 4.46 11.11
CA LEU A 74 -0.60 4.16 12.54
C LEU A 74 -1.81 4.34 13.47
N PRO A 75 -2.78 5.25 13.22
CA PRO A 75 -3.99 5.29 14.05
C PRO A 75 -4.85 4.01 13.96
N ALA A 76 -4.71 3.24 12.88
CA ALA A 76 -5.50 2.04 12.60
C ALA A 76 -4.65 0.75 12.52
N PHE A 77 -3.33 0.87 12.39
CA PHE A 77 -2.37 -0.24 12.31
C PHE A 77 -1.52 -0.34 13.56
N SER A 78 -1.24 -1.57 14.00
CA SER A 78 -0.09 -1.86 14.84
C SER A 78 1.22 -1.64 14.07
N PHE A 79 2.33 -1.58 14.79
CA PHE A 79 3.63 -1.43 14.14
C PHE A 79 3.98 -2.66 13.27
N GLU A 80 3.61 -3.85 13.72
CA GLU A 80 3.78 -5.10 12.96
C GLU A 80 2.95 -5.09 11.67
N GLU A 81 1.71 -4.59 11.71
CA GLU A 81 0.87 -4.44 10.51
C GLU A 81 1.47 -3.42 9.53
N LEU A 82 2.14 -2.37 10.03
CA LEU A 82 2.84 -1.41 9.19
C LEU A 82 4.06 -2.04 8.47
N LEU A 83 4.83 -2.89 9.17
CA LEU A 83 5.95 -3.62 8.55
C LEU A 83 5.46 -4.70 7.58
N ASP A 84 4.37 -5.39 7.91
CA ASP A 84 3.72 -6.35 7.02
C ASP A 84 3.26 -5.69 5.72
N TRP A 85 2.64 -4.50 5.83
CA TRP A 85 2.26 -3.68 4.69
C TRP A 85 3.46 -3.28 3.81
N ALA A 86 4.60 -2.93 4.42
CA ALA A 86 5.84 -2.65 3.69
C ALA A 86 6.35 -3.90 2.95
N ALA A 87 6.27 -5.07 3.59
CA ALA A 87 6.66 -6.35 2.98
C ALA A 87 5.76 -6.70 1.77
N VAL A 88 4.45 -6.49 1.88
CA VAL A 88 3.50 -6.64 0.76
C VAL A 88 3.86 -5.71 -0.40
N ALA A 89 4.19 -4.44 -0.11
CA ALA A 89 4.61 -3.52 -1.14
C ALA A 89 5.92 -3.95 -1.84
N ARG A 90 6.87 -4.52 -1.09
CA ARG A 90 8.08 -5.12 -1.65
C ARG A 90 7.76 -6.31 -2.56
N GLU A 91 6.88 -7.22 -2.15
CA GLU A 91 6.39 -8.33 -3.00
C GLU A 91 5.74 -7.81 -4.30
N LEU A 92 4.89 -6.78 -4.21
CA LEU A 92 4.27 -6.17 -5.40
C LEU A 92 5.32 -5.51 -6.32
N SER A 93 6.37 -4.93 -5.74
CA SER A 93 7.43 -4.28 -6.49
C SER A 93 8.29 -5.26 -7.30
N GLU A 94 8.32 -6.56 -6.93
CA GLU A 94 8.90 -7.64 -7.74
C GLU A 94 8.15 -7.82 -9.08
N GLN A 95 6.85 -7.52 -9.11
CA GLN A 95 6.08 -7.53 -10.35
C GLN A 95 6.18 -6.19 -11.09
N SER A 96 6.01 -5.09 -10.36
CA SER A 96 6.14 -3.74 -10.90
C SER A 96 6.17 -2.70 -9.78
N SER A 97 7.13 -1.77 -9.85
CA SER A 97 7.18 -0.60 -8.95
C SER A 97 5.92 0.27 -9.05
N MET A 98 5.28 0.31 -10.23
CA MET A 98 4.04 1.05 -10.45
C MET A 98 2.87 0.49 -9.62
N ILE A 99 2.75 -0.84 -9.57
CA ILE A 99 1.70 -1.51 -8.79
C ILE A 99 1.93 -1.26 -7.30
N ALA A 100 3.16 -1.41 -6.83
CA ALA A 100 3.50 -1.14 -5.43
C ALA A 100 3.19 0.31 -5.04
N ALA A 101 3.55 1.28 -5.87
CA ALA A 101 3.24 2.69 -5.62
C ALA A 101 1.72 2.96 -5.59
N ALA A 102 0.94 2.38 -6.51
CA ALA A 102 -0.52 2.51 -6.52
C ALA A 102 -1.16 1.90 -5.26
N PHE A 103 -0.72 0.70 -4.86
CA PHE A 103 -1.14 0.04 -3.62
C PHE A 103 -0.85 0.90 -2.38
N LEU A 104 0.40 1.37 -2.22
CA LEU A 104 0.81 2.20 -1.08
C LEU A 104 0.01 3.50 -1.01
N ARG A 105 -0.17 4.17 -2.16
CA ARG A 105 -0.93 5.41 -2.28
C ARG A 105 -2.40 5.23 -1.88
N ALA A 106 -3.03 4.14 -2.32
CA ALA A 106 -4.45 3.86 -2.07
C ALA A 106 -4.72 3.33 -0.66
N THR A 107 -3.73 2.73 0.02
CA THR A 107 -3.93 2.05 1.31
C THR A 107 -4.63 2.93 2.37
N PRO A 108 -4.24 4.20 2.61
CA PRO A 108 -4.90 5.03 3.62
C PRO A 108 -6.39 5.28 3.35
N GLU A 109 -6.82 5.25 2.08
CA GLU A 109 -8.19 5.55 1.69
C GLU A 109 -9.10 4.32 1.72
N VAL A 110 -8.51 3.12 1.63
CA VAL A 110 -9.27 1.86 1.73
C VAL A 110 -9.40 1.34 3.16
N LEU A 111 -8.65 1.87 4.13
CA LEU A 111 -8.69 1.36 5.50
C LEU A 111 -10.10 1.36 6.09
N GLN A 112 -10.79 2.49 6.06
CA GLN A 112 -12.12 2.61 6.63
C GLN A 112 -13.15 1.67 5.95
N PRO A 113 -13.27 1.63 4.61
CA PRO A 113 -14.21 0.69 3.99
C PRO A 113 -13.81 -0.79 4.19
N LEU A 114 -12.52 -1.11 4.36
CA LEU A 114 -12.08 -2.46 4.73
C LEU A 114 -12.50 -2.85 6.17
N GLN A 115 -12.64 -1.88 7.09
CA GLN A 115 -13.19 -2.12 8.44
C GLN A 115 -14.70 -2.46 8.41
N GLY A 116 -15.43 -2.15 7.35
CA GLY A 116 -16.88 -2.40 7.29
C GLY A 116 -17.29 -3.60 6.44
N ALA A 117 -16.32 -4.33 5.87
CA ALA A 117 -16.57 -5.23 4.75
C ALA A 117 -16.88 -6.69 5.13
N ASP A 118 -16.55 -7.13 6.35
CA ASP A 118 -16.81 -8.50 6.79
C ASP A 118 -17.84 -8.53 7.94
N GLU A 119 -19.08 -8.87 7.62
CA GLU A 119 -20.17 -9.01 8.58
C GLU A 119 -19.94 -10.15 9.60
N ARG A 120 -18.99 -11.07 9.32
CA ARG A 120 -18.66 -12.18 10.22
C ARG A 120 -17.83 -11.76 11.43
N ASP A 121 -17.21 -10.58 11.36
CA ASP A 121 -16.39 -10.00 12.43
C ASP A 121 -17.14 -8.95 13.24
N LEU A 122 -18.48 -8.94 13.14
CA LEU A 122 -19.31 -8.09 13.98
C LEU A 122 -19.38 -8.66 15.40
N GLY A 123 -19.05 -7.81 16.37
CA GLY A 123 -19.20 -8.07 17.79
C GLY A 123 -20.67 -8.19 18.19
N ILE A 124 -20.89 -8.52 19.45
CA ILE A 124 -22.23 -8.75 20.01
C ILE A 124 -23.12 -7.50 19.85
N MET A 125 -22.53 -6.30 19.76
CA MET A 125 -23.24 -5.03 19.59
C MET A 125 -23.28 -4.54 18.14
N GLY A 126 -22.88 -5.36 17.16
CA GLY A 126 -22.87 -5.01 15.74
C GLY A 126 -21.75 -4.04 15.35
N GLU A 127 -20.75 -3.86 16.21
CA GLU A 127 -19.50 -3.16 15.91
C GLU A 127 -18.54 -4.11 15.21
N TRP A 128 -17.76 -3.62 14.26
CA TRP A 128 -16.73 -4.46 13.67
C TRP A 128 -15.54 -4.63 14.62
N VAL A 129 -15.12 -5.88 14.80
CA VAL A 129 -14.08 -6.32 15.77
C VAL A 129 -12.75 -6.68 15.10
N GLY A 130 -12.72 -6.75 13.76
CA GLY A 130 -11.51 -7.08 13.01
C GLY A 130 -10.41 -6.01 13.11
N ARG A 131 -9.28 -6.25 12.45
CA ARG A 131 -8.20 -5.25 12.28
C ARG A 131 -8.00 -4.94 10.81
N PRO A 132 -8.01 -3.65 10.38
CA PRO A 132 -8.03 -3.35 8.95
C PRO A 132 -6.73 -3.74 8.27
N GLY A 133 -5.64 -3.86 9.04
CA GLY A 133 -4.37 -4.42 8.57
C GLY A 133 -4.49 -5.85 8.05
N GLU A 134 -5.34 -6.69 8.65
CA GLU A 134 -5.52 -8.09 8.24
C GLU A 134 -6.09 -8.21 6.81
N GLN A 135 -6.91 -7.25 6.39
CA GLN A 135 -7.55 -7.24 5.08
C GLN A 135 -6.64 -6.70 3.95
N ILE A 136 -5.48 -6.16 4.29
CA ILE A 136 -4.51 -5.64 3.33
C ILE A 136 -3.95 -6.74 2.43
N ARG A 137 -3.60 -7.90 3.00
CA ARG A 137 -3.07 -9.03 2.22
C ARG A 137 -4.12 -9.63 1.27
N PRO A 138 -5.37 -9.89 1.69
CA PRO A 138 -6.45 -10.25 0.79
C PRO A 138 -6.66 -9.23 -0.33
N TRP A 139 -6.70 -7.93 -0.02
CA TRP A 139 -6.88 -6.88 -1.02
C TRP A 139 -5.69 -6.79 -1.99
N SER A 140 -4.46 -6.85 -1.50
CA SER A 140 -3.26 -6.81 -2.36
C SER A 140 -3.17 -8.00 -3.31
N ALA A 141 -3.63 -9.18 -2.88
CA ALA A 141 -3.67 -10.38 -3.71
C ALA A 141 -4.59 -10.21 -4.93
N LEU A 142 -5.65 -9.38 -4.83
CA LEU A 142 -6.54 -9.07 -5.97
C LEU A 142 -5.80 -8.29 -7.07
N GLY A 143 -5.08 -7.22 -6.70
CA GLY A 143 -4.27 -6.47 -7.66
C GLY A 143 -3.13 -7.31 -8.23
N ARG A 144 -2.48 -8.12 -7.38
CA ARG A 144 -1.43 -9.06 -7.80
C ARG A 144 -1.91 -10.08 -8.83
N ARG A 145 -3.15 -10.55 -8.71
CA ARG A 145 -3.76 -11.48 -9.65
C ARG A 145 -3.92 -10.87 -11.06
N LEU A 146 -4.27 -9.59 -11.15
CA LEU A 146 -4.41 -8.89 -12.42
C LEU A 146 -3.07 -8.64 -13.13
N ALA A 147 -1.96 -8.67 -12.39
CA ALA A 147 -0.63 -8.39 -12.90
C ALA A 147 0.06 -9.61 -13.55
N ARG A 148 -0.24 -9.87 -14.83
CA ARG A 148 0.29 -11.01 -15.61
C ARG A 148 1.59 -10.72 -16.37
N GLY A 149 2.48 -9.91 -15.78
CA GLY A 149 3.85 -9.70 -16.29
C GLY A 149 3.98 -8.92 -17.60
N ASN A 150 2.91 -8.31 -18.12
CA ASN A 150 2.97 -7.41 -19.27
C ASN A 150 2.44 -6.01 -18.91
N TRP A 151 2.87 -4.99 -19.66
CA TRP A 151 2.56 -3.60 -19.33
C TRP A 151 1.05 -3.28 -19.27
N LYS A 152 0.21 -3.95 -20.07
CA LYS A 152 -1.26 -3.75 -20.03
C LYS A 152 -1.86 -4.31 -18.73
N SER A 153 -1.42 -5.50 -18.34
CA SER A 153 -1.84 -6.14 -17.09
C SER A 153 -1.33 -5.37 -15.85
N VAL A 154 -0.14 -4.79 -15.94
CA VAL A 154 0.42 -3.92 -14.90
C VAL A 154 -0.41 -2.64 -14.77
N ALA A 155 -0.76 -2.00 -15.89
CA ALA A 155 -1.61 -0.81 -15.89
C ALA A 155 -3.02 -1.11 -15.33
N LEU A 156 -3.60 -2.27 -15.68
CA LEU A 156 -4.89 -2.71 -15.15
C LEU A 156 -4.82 -2.95 -13.62
N ALA A 157 -3.77 -3.60 -13.13
CA ALA A 157 -3.57 -3.82 -11.70
C ALA A 157 -3.34 -2.51 -10.92
N ALA A 158 -2.58 -1.57 -11.47
CA ALA A 158 -2.41 -0.25 -10.88
C ALA A 158 -3.75 0.52 -10.83
N SER A 159 -4.51 0.51 -11.94
CA SER A 159 -5.85 1.10 -12.01
C SER A 159 -6.81 0.48 -10.99
N PHE A 160 -6.76 -0.83 -10.76
CA PHE A 160 -7.53 -1.47 -9.69
C PHE A 160 -7.24 -0.86 -8.32
N PHE A 161 -5.97 -0.63 -7.96
CA PHE A 161 -5.63 0.00 -6.70
C PHE A 161 -6.08 1.46 -6.63
N GLU A 162 -5.93 2.22 -7.72
CA GLU A 162 -6.39 3.61 -7.82
C GLU A 162 -7.91 3.74 -7.64
N GLN A 163 -8.69 2.79 -8.19
CA GLN A 163 -10.15 2.77 -8.09
C GLN A 163 -10.67 2.05 -6.84
N SER A 164 -9.81 1.33 -6.11
CA SER A 164 -10.20 0.54 -4.94
C SER A 164 -10.93 1.35 -3.85
N PRO A 165 -10.55 2.61 -3.52
CA PRO A 165 -11.32 3.41 -2.57
C PRO A 165 -12.79 3.54 -2.94
N ALA A 166 -13.08 3.92 -4.19
CA ALA A 166 -14.46 4.08 -4.68
C ALA A 166 -15.20 2.73 -4.78
N LEU A 167 -14.51 1.66 -5.14
CA LEU A 167 -15.08 0.32 -5.19
C LEU A 167 -15.46 -0.18 -3.79
N LEU A 168 -14.54 -0.08 -2.83
CA LEU A 168 -14.72 -0.58 -1.46
C LEU A 168 -15.70 0.28 -0.64
N HIS A 169 -15.89 1.55 -0.99
CA HIS A 169 -16.99 2.34 -0.44
C HIS A 169 -18.37 1.86 -0.90
N ALA A 170 -18.46 1.19 -2.04
CA ALA A 170 -19.73 0.74 -2.62
C ALA A 170 -19.99 -0.76 -2.45
N LEU A 171 -18.94 -1.56 -2.27
CA LEU A 171 -18.98 -3.01 -2.28
C LEU A 171 -18.07 -3.56 -1.16
N PRO A 172 -18.49 -4.61 -0.43
CA PRO A 172 -17.60 -5.32 0.47
C PRO A 172 -16.46 -5.99 -0.32
N LEU A 173 -15.34 -6.27 0.35
CA LEU A 173 -14.13 -6.84 -0.27
C LEU A 173 -14.41 -8.15 -1.01
N ASP A 174 -15.33 -8.99 -0.51
CA ASP A 174 -15.71 -10.23 -1.19
C ASP A 174 -16.45 -9.97 -2.51
N ALA A 175 -17.31 -8.95 -2.58
CA ALA A 175 -17.93 -8.55 -3.85
C ALA A 175 -16.91 -7.91 -4.81
N VAL A 176 -15.92 -7.17 -4.29
CA VAL A 176 -14.79 -6.67 -5.09
C VAL A 176 -13.93 -7.83 -5.63
N ARG A 177 -13.76 -8.90 -4.86
CA ARG A 177 -13.08 -10.13 -5.32
C ARG A 177 -13.82 -10.78 -6.49
N ASP A 178 -15.14 -10.90 -6.41
CA ASP A 178 -15.97 -11.43 -7.51
C ASP A 178 -15.84 -10.55 -8.76
N LEU A 179 -15.87 -9.23 -8.60
CA LEU A 179 -15.62 -8.28 -9.70
C LEU A 179 -14.23 -8.50 -10.33
N VAL A 180 -13.19 -8.64 -9.51
CA VAL A 180 -11.83 -8.89 -9.99
C VAL A 180 -11.73 -10.20 -10.77
N GLU A 181 -12.48 -11.25 -10.39
CA GLU A 181 -12.53 -12.48 -11.17
C GLU A 181 -13.13 -12.26 -12.57
N ILE A 182 -14.18 -11.44 -12.68
CA ILE A 182 -14.77 -11.06 -13.97
C ILE A 182 -13.77 -10.25 -14.80
N VAL A 183 -13.13 -9.24 -14.20
CA VAL A 183 -12.11 -8.38 -14.84
C VAL A 183 -10.93 -9.21 -15.35
N ASP A 184 -10.45 -10.16 -14.54
CA ASP A 184 -9.35 -11.07 -14.89
C ASP A 184 -9.70 -11.89 -16.15
N ARG A 185 -10.89 -12.50 -16.21
CA ARG A 185 -11.38 -13.25 -17.38
C ARG A 185 -11.56 -12.36 -18.61
N LEU A 186 -12.13 -11.16 -18.44
CA LEU A 186 -12.31 -10.21 -19.54
C LEU A 186 -10.98 -9.73 -20.13
N SER A 187 -9.97 -9.54 -19.29
CA SER A 187 -8.66 -9.04 -19.71
C SER A 187 -7.89 -10.03 -20.60
N GLU A 188 -8.27 -11.32 -20.62
CA GLU A 188 -7.76 -12.30 -21.60
C GLU A 188 -8.20 -11.97 -23.03
N ARG A 189 -9.33 -11.27 -23.18
CA ARG A 189 -9.91 -10.89 -24.48
C ARG A 189 -9.72 -9.42 -24.79
N SER A 190 -9.87 -8.55 -23.79
CA SER A 190 -9.75 -7.09 -23.94
C SER A 190 -9.42 -6.40 -22.62
N TYR A 191 -8.22 -5.83 -22.53
CA TYR A 191 -7.82 -4.98 -21.40
C TYR A 191 -8.64 -3.70 -21.30
N GLN A 192 -9.12 -3.16 -22.43
CA GLN A 192 -9.94 -1.94 -22.43
C GLN A 192 -11.31 -2.21 -21.79
N LEU A 193 -11.96 -3.33 -22.14
CA LEU A 193 -13.23 -3.71 -21.52
C LEU A 193 -13.02 -4.02 -20.04
N ALA A 194 -11.96 -4.75 -19.70
CA ALA A 194 -11.62 -5.05 -18.31
C ALA A 194 -11.42 -3.76 -17.48
N ALA A 195 -10.69 -2.77 -17.99
CA ALA A 195 -10.48 -1.48 -17.32
C ALA A 195 -11.79 -0.71 -17.12
N SER A 196 -12.67 -0.69 -18.13
CA SER A 196 -13.97 -0.02 -18.04
C SER A 196 -14.91 -0.59 -16.97
N CYS A 197 -14.66 -1.81 -16.47
CA CYS A 197 -15.41 -2.38 -15.33
C CYS A 197 -14.97 -1.81 -13.97
N LEU A 198 -13.76 -1.22 -13.90
CA LEU A 198 -13.21 -0.60 -12.69
C LEU A 198 -13.49 0.91 -12.66
N GLU A 199 -13.57 1.53 -13.84
CA GLU A 199 -13.92 2.92 -14.02
C GLU A 199 -15.43 3.12 -13.79
N ARG A 200 -15.81 4.04 -12.89
CA ARG A 200 -17.20 4.48 -12.68
C ARG A 200 -17.38 5.91 -13.18
#